data_AF-Q6UP00-F1
#
_entry.id   AF-Q6UP00-F1
#
_cell.length_a   1.000
_cell.length_b   1.000
_cell.length_c   1.000
_cell.angle_alpha   90.00
_cell.angle_beta   90.00
_cell.angle_gamma   90.00
#
_symmetry.space_group_name_H-M   'P 1'
#
loop_
_entity.id
_entity.type
_entity.pdbx_description
1 polymer ?
#
loop_
_entity_poly.entity_id
_entity_poly.type
_entity_poly.pdbx_seq_one_letter_code
_entity_poly.pdbx_strand_id
1 'polypeptide(L)'
;PRVRQHKAFIGGDDFKSGQTKMKSALVDFLINAGIKLTSIASYNHLGNNDGKNLSSQKQFRSKEISKSNVVDDMVAANKILYAEDEHPDHTVVIKYMPAVGDNKRALDEYYAEIFMGGHQTISLFNICEDSLLASPLIIDLVLIAEMMTRISWKSDEAAEYKGFHSVLSVLSYMLKAPLTPPGTPVVNSLTKQRSALTNIFRACVGLQPESEMTLEHKLF
;
A
#
# COMPACT_ATOMS: atom_id res chain seq x y z
N PRO A 1 -3.61 -8.32 21.63
CA PRO A 1 -3.33 -8.40 23.08
C PRO A 1 -2.26 -9.44 23.46
N ARG A 2 -2.43 -10.70 23.04
CA ARG A 2 -1.46 -11.78 23.31
C ARG A 2 -0.06 -11.51 22.77
N VAL A 3 0.05 -10.98 21.55
CA VAL A 3 1.35 -10.65 20.93
C VAL A 3 2.17 -9.66 21.78
N ARG A 4 1.51 -8.63 22.33
CA ARG A 4 2.14 -7.65 23.23
C ARG A 4 2.68 -8.27 24.51
N GLN A 5 1.95 -9.24 25.08
CA GLN A 5 2.40 -9.97 26.27
C GLN A 5 3.66 -10.80 26.01
N HIS A 6 3.82 -11.32 24.79
CA HIS A 6 4.96 -12.16 24.41
C HIS A 6 6.11 -11.38 23.77
N LYS A 7 6.04 -10.04 23.73
CA LYS A 7 7.03 -9.16 23.06
C LYS A 7 7.34 -9.59 21.62
N ALA A 8 6.34 -10.13 20.93
CA ALA A 8 6.46 -10.57 19.54
C ALA A 8 6.00 -9.45 18.59
N PHE A 9 6.33 -9.61 17.32
CA PHE A 9 5.86 -8.76 16.23
C PHE A 9 4.80 -9.46 15.39
N ILE A 10 3.88 -8.66 14.87
CA ILE A 10 2.92 -9.03 13.83
C ILE A 10 2.92 -7.97 12.74
N GLY A 11 2.69 -8.42 11.52
CA GLY A 11 2.55 -7.59 10.33
C GLY A 11 1.60 -8.27 9.35
N GLY A 12 0.85 -7.46 8.62
CA GLY A 12 -0.21 -7.90 7.73
C GLY A 12 -1.04 -6.70 7.27
N ASP A 13 -2.03 -6.83 6.41
CA ASP A 13 -2.52 -8.06 5.78
C ASP A 13 -2.47 -7.96 4.24
N ASP A 14 -2.34 -9.13 3.59
CA ASP A 14 -2.39 -9.36 2.14
C ASP A 14 -1.25 -8.71 1.31
N PHE A 15 -0.49 -9.50 0.53
CA PHE A 15 0.68 -8.98 -0.19
C PHE A 15 0.31 -7.96 -1.27
N LYS A 16 0.92 -6.78 -1.25
CA LYS A 16 0.74 -5.72 -2.24
C LYS A 16 1.55 -6.02 -3.52
N SER A 17 1.13 -7.03 -4.28
CA SER A 17 1.71 -7.39 -5.59
C SER A 17 1.06 -6.63 -6.75
N GLY A 18 1.82 -6.44 -7.83
CA GLY A 18 1.37 -6.02 -9.17
C GLY A 18 0.34 -4.88 -9.19
N GLN A 19 -0.93 -5.26 -9.39
CA GLN A 19 -2.07 -4.35 -9.58
C GLN A 19 -2.27 -3.35 -8.44
N THR A 20 -2.40 -3.81 -7.19
CA THR A 20 -2.68 -2.90 -6.06
C THR A 20 -1.50 -2.00 -5.77
N LYS A 21 -0.28 -2.48 -6.00
CA LYS A 21 0.95 -1.67 -5.86
C LYS A 21 0.96 -0.52 -6.87
N MET A 22 0.66 -0.81 -8.13
CA MET A 22 0.55 0.20 -9.19
C MET A 22 -0.59 1.18 -8.91
N LYS A 23 -1.77 0.69 -8.51
CA LYS A 23 -2.91 1.54 -8.10
C LYS A 23 -2.52 2.54 -7.02
N SER A 24 -1.88 2.06 -5.95
CA SER A 24 -1.47 2.92 -4.83
C SER A 24 -0.53 4.04 -5.26
N ALA A 25 0.39 3.76 -6.20
CA ALA A 25 1.31 4.76 -6.74
C ALA A 25 0.61 5.74 -7.68
N LEU A 26 -0.26 5.24 -8.57
CA LEU A 26 -0.95 6.06 -9.56
C LEU A 26 -2.00 6.99 -8.95
N VAL A 27 -2.81 6.48 -8.01
CA VAL A 27 -3.84 7.28 -7.33
C VAL A 27 -3.20 8.40 -6.53
N ASP A 28 -2.14 8.09 -5.77
CA ASP A 28 -1.37 9.10 -5.03
C ASP A 28 -0.78 10.15 -5.99
N PHE A 29 -0.20 9.73 -7.11
CA PHE A 29 0.31 10.65 -8.14
C PHE A 29 -0.79 11.58 -8.68
N LEU A 30 -1.95 11.05 -9.09
CA LEU A 30 -3.02 11.84 -9.68
C LEU A 30 -3.60 12.85 -8.69
N ILE A 31 -3.88 12.43 -7.45
CA ILE A 31 -4.43 13.32 -6.42
C ILE A 31 -3.43 14.41 -6.04
N ASN A 32 -2.14 14.09 -5.92
CA ASN A 32 -1.10 15.09 -5.65
C ASN A 32 -0.89 16.04 -6.84
N ALA A 33 -1.19 15.61 -8.07
CA ALA A 33 -1.18 16.46 -9.25
C ALA A 33 -2.44 17.36 -9.39
N GLY A 34 -3.38 17.29 -8.44
CA GLY A 34 -4.62 18.06 -8.49
C GLY A 34 -5.69 17.48 -9.42
N ILE A 35 -5.58 16.20 -9.79
CA ILE A 35 -6.52 15.50 -10.67
C ILE A 35 -7.51 14.71 -9.80
N LYS A 36 -8.81 14.98 -9.96
CA LYS A 36 -9.87 14.34 -9.17
C LYS A 36 -10.29 13.04 -9.84
N LEU A 37 -9.93 11.90 -9.26
CA LEU A 37 -10.50 10.61 -9.66
C LEU A 37 -11.96 10.54 -9.23
N THR A 38 -12.84 10.18 -10.16
CA THR A 38 -14.28 9.99 -9.92
C THR A 38 -14.70 8.54 -10.09
N SER A 39 -13.96 7.73 -10.87
CA SER A 39 -14.21 6.29 -10.99
C SER A 39 -12.92 5.47 -11.16
N ILE A 40 -12.89 4.30 -10.53
CA ILE A 40 -11.82 3.31 -10.57
C ILE A 40 -12.45 1.93 -10.77
N ALA A 41 -12.25 1.34 -11.94
CA ALA A 41 -12.74 0.01 -12.26
C ALA A 41 -11.58 -0.97 -12.38
N SER A 42 -11.49 -1.94 -11.46
CA SER A 42 -10.38 -2.89 -11.34
C SER A 42 -10.81 -4.32 -11.59
N TYR A 43 -10.59 -4.81 -12.79
CA TYR A 43 -10.85 -6.19 -13.18
C TYR A 43 -9.57 -7.01 -13.13
N ASN A 44 -9.67 -8.27 -12.73
CA ASN A 44 -8.57 -9.20 -12.89
C ASN A 44 -9.05 -10.65 -13.02
N HIS A 45 -8.29 -11.45 -13.74
CA HIS A 45 -8.53 -12.89 -13.84
C HIS A 45 -7.23 -13.68 -13.81
N LEU A 46 -7.30 -14.86 -13.20
CA LEU A 46 -6.18 -15.77 -12.98
C LEU A 46 -6.67 -17.22 -12.89
N GLY A 47 -5.80 -18.18 -13.20
CA GLY A 47 -6.12 -19.61 -13.34
C GLY A 47 -5.44 -20.53 -12.33
N ASN A 48 -4.60 -19.98 -11.44
CA ASN A 48 -3.95 -20.72 -10.37
C ASN A 48 -4.93 -21.05 -9.21
N ASN A 49 -4.42 -21.73 -8.18
CA ASN A 49 -5.25 -22.15 -7.05
C ASN A 49 -5.78 -20.98 -6.21
N ASP A 50 -5.08 -19.83 -6.19
CA ASP A 50 -5.59 -18.61 -5.56
C ASP A 50 -6.87 -18.13 -6.28
N GLY A 51 -6.84 -18.03 -7.61
CA GLY A 51 -8.03 -17.73 -8.41
C GLY A 51 -9.18 -18.71 -8.20
N LYS A 52 -8.86 -20.00 -8.08
CA LYS A 52 -9.87 -21.04 -7.80
C LYS A 52 -10.51 -20.84 -6.43
N ASN A 53 -9.74 -20.55 -5.40
CA ASN A 53 -10.24 -20.29 -4.06
C ASN A 53 -11.09 -19.01 -4.00
N LEU A 54 -10.67 -17.96 -4.71
CA LEU A 54 -11.36 -16.68 -4.82
C LEU A 54 -12.62 -16.72 -5.69
N SER A 55 -12.89 -17.83 -6.40
CA SER A 55 -14.16 -18.02 -7.11
C SER A 55 -15.36 -18.13 -6.16
N SER A 56 -15.12 -18.48 -4.89
CA SER A 56 -16.13 -18.48 -3.84
C SER A 56 -16.35 -17.08 -3.28
N GLN A 57 -17.62 -16.66 -3.18
CA GLN A 57 -18.02 -15.32 -2.77
C GLN A 57 -17.48 -14.92 -1.38
N LYS A 58 -17.46 -15.86 -0.42
CA LYS A 58 -16.99 -15.57 0.94
C LYS A 58 -15.50 -15.21 0.97
N GLN A 59 -14.68 -15.95 0.23
CA GLN A 59 -13.24 -15.72 0.09
C GLN A 59 -12.97 -14.44 -0.72
N PHE A 60 -13.76 -14.20 -1.76
CA PHE A 60 -13.68 -12.99 -2.55
C PHE A 60 -13.92 -11.72 -1.71
N ARG A 61 -14.91 -11.74 -0.81
CA ARG A 61 -15.28 -10.55 0.00
C ARG A 61 -14.10 -9.98 0.80
N SER A 62 -13.27 -10.83 1.41
CA SER A 62 -12.09 -10.37 2.14
C SER A 62 -11.09 -9.66 1.23
N LYS A 63 -10.92 -10.15 0.00
CA LYS A 63 -10.02 -9.59 -1.01
C LYS A 63 -10.55 -8.31 -1.64
N GLU A 64 -11.86 -8.23 -1.79
CA GLU A 64 -12.57 -7.04 -2.25
C GLU A 64 -12.32 -5.88 -1.28
N ILE A 65 -12.55 -6.09 0.02
CA ILE A 65 -12.33 -5.08 1.05
C ILE A 65 -10.87 -4.59 1.05
N SER A 66 -9.88 -5.50 1.06
CA SER A 66 -8.46 -5.09 1.11
C SER A 66 -7.99 -4.37 -0.17
N LYS A 67 -8.61 -4.64 -1.32
CA LYS A 67 -8.28 -3.98 -2.59
C LYS A 67 -9.01 -2.64 -2.77
N SER A 68 -10.19 -2.48 -2.17
CA SER A 68 -10.98 -1.25 -2.27
C SER A 68 -10.43 -0.15 -1.36
N ASN A 69 -10.10 -0.48 -0.11
CA ASN A 69 -9.71 0.51 0.91
C ASN A 69 -8.35 1.20 0.68
N VAL A 70 -7.61 0.79 -0.35
CA VAL A 70 -6.25 1.28 -0.62
C VAL A 70 -6.20 2.75 -1.07
N VAL A 71 -7.36 3.33 -1.43
CA VAL A 71 -7.47 4.71 -1.94
C VAL A 71 -8.05 5.68 -0.91
N ASP A 72 -8.66 5.17 0.17
CA ASP A 72 -9.49 5.96 1.09
C ASP A 72 -8.69 7.07 1.78
N ASP A 73 -7.47 6.76 2.24
CA ASP A 73 -6.61 7.74 2.92
C ASP A 73 -6.08 8.80 1.96
N MET A 74 -5.89 8.48 0.68
CA MET A 74 -5.44 9.44 -0.34
C MET A 74 -6.55 10.42 -0.71
N VAL A 75 -7.78 9.93 -0.82
CA VAL A 75 -8.98 10.73 -1.07
C VAL A 75 -9.22 11.68 0.11
N ALA A 76 -9.24 11.14 1.33
CA ALA A 76 -9.45 11.91 2.55
C ALA A 76 -8.37 12.98 2.80
N ALA A 77 -7.16 12.79 2.26
CA ALA A 77 -6.06 13.74 2.39
C ALA A 77 -6.24 15.03 1.56
N ASN A 78 -7.11 15.05 0.53
CA ASN A 78 -7.28 16.20 -0.35
C ASN A 78 -8.72 16.75 -0.33
N LYS A 79 -8.98 17.62 0.66
CA LYS A 79 -10.28 18.29 0.87
C LYS A 79 -10.63 19.36 -0.18
N ILE A 80 -9.72 19.66 -1.10
CA ILE A 80 -9.99 20.60 -2.21
C ILE A 80 -10.69 19.85 -3.34
N LEU A 81 -10.24 18.62 -3.64
CA LEU A 81 -10.81 17.79 -4.70
C LEU A 81 -12.06 17.04 -4.23
N TYR A 82 -12.08 16.60 -2.97
CA TYR A 82 -13.13 15.76 -2.41
C TYR A 82 -13.82 16.45 -1.24
N ALA A 83 -15.15 16.44 -1.23
CA ALA A 83 -15.94 16.80 -0.07
C ALA A 83 -15.77 15.77 1.07
N GLU A 84 -16.27 16.10 2.25
CA GLU A 84 -16.30 15.17 3.38
C GLU A 84 -17.12 13.92 3.01
N ASP A 85 -16.56 12.74 3.29
CA ASP A 85 -17.11 11.42 2.92
C ASP A 85 -17.36 11.19 1.42
N GLU A 86 -16.81 12.05 0.54
CA GLU A 86 -16.85 11.82 -0.91
C GLU A 86 -15.79 10.79 -1.32
N HIS A 87 -16.21 9.77 -2.08
CA HIS A 87 -15.33 8.74 -2.62
C HIS A 87 -15.61 8.52 -4.11
N PRO A 88 -14.58 8.20 -4.92
CA PRO A 88 -14.81 7.76 -6.29
C PRO A 88 -15.59 6.44 -6.31
N ASP A 89 -16.36 6.22 -7.38
CA ASP A 89 -16.91 4.90 -7.67
C ASP A 89 -15.76 3.90 -7.78
N HIS A 90 -15.75 2.84 -6.96
CA HIS A 90 -14.66 1.89 -6.95
C HIS A 90 -15.19 0.45 -7.01
N THR A 91 -14.94 -0.22 -8.13
CA THR A 91 -15.35 -1.60 -8.34
C THR A 91 -14.13 -2.51 -8.48
N VAL A 92 -14.13 -3.62 -7.76
CA VAL A 92 -13.09 -4.67 -7.85
C VAL A 92 -13.75 -5.97 -8.31
N VAL A 93 -13.20 -6.60 -9.35
CA VAL A 93 -13.69 -7.88 -9.88
C VAL A 93 -12.56 -8.87 -9.99
N ILE A 94 -12.77 -10.10 -9.53
CA ILE A 94 -11.84 -11.22 -9.70
C ILE A 94 -12.59 -12.38 -10.36
N LYS A 95 -12.03 -12.94 -11.43
CA LYS A 95 -12.59 -14.11 -12.12
C LYS A 95 -11.57 -15.23 -12.23
N TYR A 96 -12.04 -16.47 -12.04
CA TYR A 96 -11.24 -17.66 -12.25
C TYR A 96 -11.24 -18.05 -13.71
N MET A 97 -10.07 -18.11 -14.34
CA MET A 97 -9.88 -18.47 -15.75
C MET A 97 -8.73 -19.49 -15.86
N PRO A 98 -9.01 -20.81 -15.81
CA PRO A 98 -7.97 -21.84 -15.70
C PRO A 98 -6.86 -21.72 -16.74
N ALA A 99 -7.20 -21.33 -17.97
CA ALA A 99 -6.28 -21.27 -19.10
C ALA A 99 -5.10 -20.31 -18.92
N VAL A 100 -5.21 -19.29 -18.05
CA VAL A 100 -4.10 -18.35 -17.82
C VAL A 100 -3.15 -18.79 -16.71
N GLY A 101 -3.48 -19.84 -15.95
CA GLY A 101 -2.61 -20.34 -14.87
C GLY A 101 -2.19 -19.24 -13.89
N ASP A 102 -0.89 -19.15 -13.59
CA ASP A 102 -0.33 -18.11 -12.70
C ASP A 102 -0.18 -16.73 -13.38
N ASN A 103 -0.37 -16.65 -14.71
CA ASN A 103 -0.32 -15.40 -15.46
C ASN A 103 -1.59 -14.58 -15.21
N LYS A 104 -1.61 -13.88 -14.07
CA LYS A 104 -2.68 -12.96 -13.70
C LYS A 104 -2.74 -11.80 -14.69
N ARG A 105 -3.94 -11.55 -15.20
CA ARG A 105 -4.24 -10.39 -16.03
C ARG A 105 -5.04 -9.39 -15.21
N ALA A 106 -4.56 -8.16 -15.11
CA ALA A 106 -5.20 -7.05 -14.44
C ALA A 106 -5.55 -5.97 -15.47
N LEU A 107 -6.79 -5.50 -15.43
CA LEU A 107 -7.29 -4.41 -16.25
C LEU A 107 -7.85 -3.36 -15.30
N ASP A 108 -7.30 -2.17 -15.34
CA ASP A 108 -7.74 -1.04 -14.52
C ASP A 108 -8.12 0.12 -15.42
N GLU A 109 -9.25 0.75 -15.14
CA GLU A 109 -9.65 2.02 -15.73
C GLU A 109 -9.76 3.07 -14.63
N TYR A 110 -9.15 4.23 -14.86
CA TYR A 110 -9.20 5.38 -13.99
C TYR A 110 -9.84 6.52 -14.77
N TYR A 111 -10.99 6.98 -14.31
CA TYR A 111 -11.71 8.11 -14.88
C TYR A 111 -11.61 9.29 -13.92
N ALA A 112 -11.17 10.43 -14.44
CA ALA A 112 -10.91 11.62 -13.66
C ALA A 112 -11.52 12.87 -14.28
N GLU A 113 -11.91 13.81 -13.43
CA GLU A 113 -12.22 15.18 -13.78
C GLU A 113 -10.94 16.02 -13.76
N ILE A 114 -10.78 16.85 -14.78
CA ILE A 114 -9.67 17.78 -14.94
C ILE A 114 -10.21 19.20 -15.17
N PHE A 115 -9.31 20.15 -15.43
CA PHE A 115 -9.62 21.56 -15.59
C PHE A 115 -10.77 21.82 -16.58
N MET A 116 -11.64 22.78 -16.25
CA MET A 116 -12.75 23.26 -17.11
C MET A 116 -13.77 22.18 -17.52
N GLY A 117 -14.04 21.21 -16.63
CA GLY A 117 -14.99 20.12 -16.90
C GLY A 117 -14.48 19.11 -17.94
N GLY A 118 -13.19 19.15 -18.25
CA GLY A 118 -12.54 18.11 -19.03
C GLY A 118 -12.46 16.80 -18.25
N HIS A 119 -12.24 15.71 -18.97
CA HIS A 119 -12.07 14.40 -18.36
C HIS A 119 -10.81 13.73 -18.89
N GLN A 120 -10.18 12.93 -18.03
CA GLN A 120 -9.05 12.09 -18.38
C GLN A 120 -9.39 10.63 -18.06
N THR A 121 -9.18 9.75 -19.03
CA THR A 121 -9.31 8.31 -18.85
C THR A 121 -7.95 7.64 -19.01
N ILE A 122 -7.55 6.83 -18.04
CA ILE A 122 -6.35 6.00 -18.10
C ILE A 122 -6.78 4.54 -18.05
N SER A 123 -6.48 3.79 -19.10
CA SER A 123 -6.66 2.33 -19.12
C SER A 123 -5.31 1.64 -19.01
N LEU A 124 -5.20 0.72 -18.05
CA LEU A 124 -3.99 -0.02 -17.74
C LEU A 124 -4.24 -1.51 -17.89
N PHE A 125 -3.41 -2.16 -18.69
CA PHE A 125 -3.42 -3.60 -18.85
C PHE A 125 -2.09 -4.18 -18.37
N ASN A 126 -2.14 -5.05 -17.38
CA ASN A 126 -0.96 -5.66 -16.77
C ASN A 126 -1.09 -7.18 -16.78
N ILE A 127 -0.13 -7.85 -17.42
CA ILE A 127 0.06 -9.30 -17.35
C ILE A 127 1.29 -9.56 -16.49
N CYS A 128 1.12 -10.36 -15.46
CA CYS A 128 2.21 -10.73 -14.58
C CYS A 128 2.03 -12.14 -14.02
N GLU A 129 3.14 -12.84 -13.82
CA GLU A 129 3.16 -14.04 -13.00
C GLU A 129 3.02 -13.63 -11.53
N ASP A 130 1.86 -13.90 -10.92
CA ASP A 130 1.53 -13.38 -9.60
C ASP A 130 2.45 -13.96 -8.52
N SER A 131 2.84 -15.24 -8.69
CA SER A 131 3.78 -15.90 -7.78
C SER A 131 5.18 -15.28 -7.85
N LEU A 132 5.65 -14.89 -9.04
CA LEU A 132 6.95 -14.23 -9.20
C LEU A 132 6.97 -12.80 -8.66
N LEU A 133 5.82 -12.12 -8.63
CA LEU A 133 5.71 -10.82 -7.96
C LEU A 133 5.56 -10.96 -6.43
N ALA A 134 4.88 -12.00 -5.95
CA ALA A 134 4.64 -12.20 -4.53
C ALA A 134 5.88 -12.73 -3.79
N SER A 135 6.63 -13.64 -4.41
CA SER A 135 7.82 -14.28 -3.81
C SER A 135 8.87 -13.27 -3.27
N PRO A 136 9.33 -12.27 -4.03
CA PRO A 136 10.28 -11.29 -3.50
C PRO A 136 9.68 -10.41 -2.38
N LEU A 137 8.36 -10.14 -2.38
CA LEU A 137 7.72 -9.42 -1.28
C LEU A 137 7.76 -10.22 0.03
N ILE A 138 7.65 -11.55 -0.05
CA ILE A 138 7.81 -12.43 1.11
C ILE A 138 9.23 -12.33 1.65
N ILE A 139 10.24 -12.34 0.77
CA ILE A 139 11.65 -12.18 1.15
C ILE A 139 11.85 -10.84 1.87
N ASP A 140 11.37 -9.74 1.29
CA ASP A 140 11.45 -8.40 1.89
C ASP A 140 10.77 -8.34 3.26
N LEU A 141 9.58 -8.95 3.40
CA LEU A 141 8.85 -9.01 4.68
C LEU A 141 9.66 -9.74 5.75
N VAL A 142 10.26 -10.89 5.44
CA VAL A 142 11.07 -11.65 6.40
C VAL A 142 12.32 -10.87 6.79
N LEU A 143 13.04 -10.31 5.80
CA LEU A 143 14.28 -9.56 6.05
C LEU A 143 14.03 -8.31 6.89
N ILE A 144 13.00 -7.52 6.55
CA ILE A 144 12.68 -6.31 7.31
C ILE A 144 12.14 -6.70 8.69
N ALA A 145 11.24 -7.68 8.81
CA ALA A 145 10.73 -8.10 10.11
C ALA A 145 11.85 -8.58 11.05
N GLU A 146 12.81 -9.37 10.54
CA GLU A 146 13.99 -9.80 11.30
C GLU A 146 14.84 -8.60 11.71
N MET A 147 15.15 -7.69 10.78
CA MET A 147 15.92 -6.48 11.10
C MET A 147 15.26 -5.65 12.22
N MET A 148 13.92 -5.50 12.18
CA MET A 148 13.16 -4.78 13.21
C MET A 148 13.23 -5.46 14.59
N THR A 149 13.52 -6.76 14.69
CA THR A 149 13.80 -7.44 15.99
C THR A 149 15.10 -7.00 16.64
N ARG A 150 16.04 -6.48 15.86
CA ARG A 150 17.35 -6.03 16.34
C ARG A 150 17.39 -4.54 16.65
N ILE A 151 16.37 -3.78 16.26
CA ILE A 151 16.32 -2.33 16.50
C ILE A 151 15.59 -2.04 17.81
N SER A 152 16.25 -1.27 18.67
CA SER A 152 15.67 -0.72 19.88
C SER A 152 15.98 0.78 19.97
N TRP A 153 15.10 1.52 20.63
CA TRP A 153 15.19 2.96 20.78
C TRP A 153 14.93 3.35 22.22
N LYS A 154 15.39 4.53 22.59
CA LYS A 154 15.33 5.07 23.93
C LYS A 154 15.11 6.58 23.80
N SER A 155 14.15 7.15 24.52
CA SER A 155 14.06 8.60 24.63
C SER A 155 15.10 9.11 25.62
N ASP A 156 15.48 10.38 25.53
CA ASP A 156 16.54 10.96 26.38
C ASP A 156 16.24 10.80 27.88
N GLU A 157 14.96 10.80 28.26
CA GLU A 157 14.50 10.66 29.63
C GLU A 157 14.28 9.20 30.08
N ALA A 158 14.30 8.24 29.15
CA ALA A 158 14.07 6.85 29.49
C ALA A 158 15.30 6.25 30.22
N ALA A 159 15.09 5.20 31.01
CA ALA A 159 16.21 4.43 31.60
C ALA A 159 16.69 3.33 30.63
N GLU A 160 15.74 2.64 30.00
CA GLU A 160 15.98 1.42 29.21
C GLU A 160 15.58 1.59 27.75
N TYR A 161 16.25 0.84 26.87
CA TYR A 161 15.86 0.70 25.48
C TYR A 161 14.58 -0.14 25.34
N LYS A 162 13.74 0.24 24.38
CA LYS A 162 12.50 -0.45 24.05
C LYS A 162 12.47 -0.78 22.57
N GLY A 163 11.83 -1.89 22.22
CA GLY A 163 11.53 -2.24 20.84
C GLY A 163 10.40 -1.38 20.26
N PHE A 164 10.09 -1.61 19.00
CA PHE A 164 8.90 -1.05 18.36
C PHE A 164 7.61 -1.60 18.98
N HIS A 165 6.49 -0.95 18.67
CA HIS A 165 5.17 -1.51 18.98
C HIS A 165 5.01 -2.88 18.29
N SER A 166 4.31 -3.82 18.93
CA SER A 166 4.12 -5.18 18.39
C SER A 166 3.50 -5.25 16.99
N VAL A 167 2.80 -4.21 16.55
CA VAL A 167 2.28 -4.09 15.18
C VAL A 167 3.31 -3.31 14.35
N LEU A 168 4.01 -4.00 13.45
CA LEU A 168 5.06 -3.42 12.61
C LEU A 168 4.46 -2.75 11.36
N SER A 169 3.90 -1.55 11.52
CA SER A 169 3.40 -0.75 10.39
C SER A 169 4.48 -0.35 9.38
N VAL A 170 5.77 -0.49 9.70
CA VAL A 170 6.87 -0.32 8.74
C VAL A 170 6.80 -1.30 7.56
N LEU A 171 6.14 -2.46 7.75
CA LEU A 171 5.96 -3.49 6.73
C LEU A 171 4.89 -3.11 5.67
N SER A 172 4.20 -1.99 5.84
CA SER A 172 3.05 -1.59 5.01
C SER A 172 3.36 -1.46 3.51
N TYR A 173 4.62 -1.22 3.14
CA TYR A 173 5.04 -1.16 1.73
C TYR A 173 4.75 -2.46 0.96
N MET A 174 4.77 -3.61 1.66
CA MET A 174 4.54 -4.93 1.07
C MET A 174 3.09 -5.41 1.26
N LEU A 175 2.21 -4.63 1.91
CA LEU A 175 0.90 -5.10 2.40
C LEU A 175 -0.24 -4.19 1.92
N LYS A 176 -1.36 -4.78 1.46
CA LYS A 176 -2.50 -4.07 0.87
C LYS A 176 -3.36 -3.38 1.92
N ALA A 177 -3.60 -4.06 3.04
CA ALA A 177 -4.41 -3.58 4.15
C ALA A 177 -3.54 -3.56 5.41
N PRO A 178 -2.64 -2.57 5.53
CA PRO A 178 -1.64 -2.57 6.60
C PRO A 178 -2.31 -2.46 7.98
N LEU A 179 -1.93 -3.36 8.89
CA LEU A 179 -2.25 -3.22 10.30
C LEU A 179 -1.46 -2.06 10.90
N THR A 180 -2.16 -1.24 11.68
CA THR A 180 -1.57 -0.13 12.41
C THR A 180 -1.77 -0.29 13.92
N PRO A 181 -0.89 0.31 14.75
CA PRO A 181 -1.15 0.43 16.17
C PRO A 181 -2.53 1.05 16.46
N PRO A 182 -3.23 0.65 17.54
CA PRO A 182 -4.53 1.21 17.87
C PRO A 182 -4.51 2.74 17.97
N GLY A 183 -5.47 3.41 17.31
CA GLY A 183 -5.57 4.87 17.31
C GLY A 183 -4.62 5.58 16.33
N THR A 184 -3.89 4.85 15.48
CA THR A 184 -3.01 5.46 14.47
C THR A 184 -3.59 5.31 13.05
N PRO A 185 -3.42 6.32 12.18
CA PRO A 185 -3.97 6.29 10.84
C PRO A 185 -3.28 5.26 9.95
N VAL A 186 -4.04 4.73 8.99
CA VAL A 186 -3.52 3.91 7.89
C VAL A 186 -2.98 4.81 6.80
N VAL A 187 -1.82 4.46 6.23
CA VAL A 187 -1.21 5.13 5.08
C VAL A 187 -0.99 4.11 4.00
N ASN A 188 -1.63 4.26 2.83
CA ASN A 188 -1.49 3.37 1.68
C ASN A 188 -0.57 3.90 0.58
N SER A 189 -0.26 5.20 0.60
CA SER A 189 0.68 5.82 -0.36
C SER A 189 2.01 5.09 -0.35
N LEU A 190 2.34 4.51 -1.50
CA LEU A 190 3.50 3.64 -1.65
C LEU A 190 4.81 4.41 -1.44
N THR A 191 4.87 5.65 -1.92
CA THR A 191 6.02 6.54 -1.77
C THR A 191 6.24 6.92 -0.31
N LYS A 192 5.17 7.27 0.41
CA LYS A 192 5.24 7.59 1.85
C LYS A 192 5.68 6.37 2.67
N GLN A 193 5.14 5.20 2.37
CA GLN A 193 5.53 3.92 3.01
C GLN A 193 7.03 3.63 2.80
N ARG A 194 7.54 3.79 1.57
CA ARG A 194 8.96 3.60 1.27
C ARG A 194 9.85 4.63 1.95
N SER A 195 9.48 5.91 1.89
CA SER A 195 10.22 7.00 2.54
C SER A 195 10.34 6.79 4.05
N ALA A 196 9.26 6.36 4.71
CA ALA A 196 9.28 6.02 6.13
C ALA A 196 10.30 4.91 6.45
N LEU A 197 10.29 3.81 5.68
CA LEU A 197 11.26 2.72 5.85
C LEU A 197 12.71 3.20 5.64
N THR A 198 12.97 3.94 4.56
CA THR A 198 14.30 4.49 4.26
C THR A 198 14.78 5.42 5.38
N ASN A 199 13.93 6.33 5.86
CA ASN A 199 14.28 7.28 6.91
C ASN A 199 14.52 6.60 8.26
N ILE A 200 13.83 5.50 8.58
CA ILE A 200 14.13 4.68 9.77
C ILE A 200 15.56 4.11 9.68
N PHE A 201 15.96 3.56 8.53
CA PHE A 201 17.32 3.01 8.38
C PHE A 201 18.39 4.09 8.29
N ARG A 202 18.10 5.26 7.70
CA ARG A 202 18.99 6.43 7.76
C ARG A 202 19.26 6.85 9.21
N ALA A 203 18.23 6.91 10.04
CA ALA A 203 18.38 7.21 11.46
C ALA A 203 19.27 6.18 12.18
N CYS A 204 19.16 4.89 11.83
CA CYS A 204 20.01 3.83 12.41
C CYS A 204 21.51 4.01 12.11
N VAL A 205 21.87 4.74 11.04
CA VAL A 205 23.26 5.05 10.67
C VAL A 205 23.65 6.50 10.96
N GLY A 206 22.85 7.23 11.75
CA GLY A 206 23.14 8.61 12.16
C GLY A 206 22.91 9.67 11.07
N LEU A 207 22.17 9.34 10.00
CA LEU A 207 21.82 10.29 8.95
C LEU A 207 20.45 10.93 9.22
N GLN A 208 20.36 12.23 8.89
CA GLN A 208 19.08 12.95 8.93
C GLN A 208 18.08 12.39 7.91
N PRO A 209 16.76 12.53 8.15
CA PRO A 209 15.74 12.22 7.16
C PRO A 209 15.97 12.96 5.85
N GLU A 210 15.63 12.32 4.75
CA GLU A 210 15.72 12.92 3.43
C GLU A 210 14.58 13.92 3.21
N SER A 211 14.94 15.16 2.85
CA SER A 211 14.00 16.29 2.71
C SER A 211 13.76 16.73 1.27
N GLU A 212 14.54 16.22 0.32
CA GLU A 212 14.46 16.55 -1.12
C GLU A 212 14.60 18.05 -1.47
N MET A 213 15.04 18.89 -0.52
CA MET A 213 15.03 20.34 -0.72
C MET A 213 16.09 20.82 -1.71
N THR A 214 17.24 20.13 -1.79
CA THR A 214 18.35 20.42 -2.72
C THR A 214 18.74 21.91 -2.77
N LEU A 215 18.74 22.59 -1.61
CA LEU A 215 18.91 24.04 -1.51
C LEU A 215 20.30 24.52 -1.95
N GLU A 216 21.32 23.69 -1.78
CA GLU A 216 22.67 23.88 -2.30
C GLU A 216 22.69 24.10 -3.82
N HIS A 217 21.67 23.63 -4.54
CA HIS A 217 21.50 23.85 -5.98
C HIS A 217 20.50 24.97 -6.33
N LYS A 218 19.97 25.69 -5.34
CA LYS A 218 18.91 26.70 -5.51
C LYS A 218 19.25 28.07 -4.91
N LEU A 219 20.31 28.15 -4.10
CA LEU A 219 20.70 29.34 -3.35
C LEU A 219 22.01 29.98 -3.86
N PHE A 220 22.46 29.60 -5.06
CA PHE A 220 23.56 30.27 -5.75
C PHE A 220 23.06 31.37 -6.69
#